data_AF-A0A2X3CI26-F1
#
_entry.id   AF-A0A2X3CI26-F1
#
_cell.length_a   1.000
_cell.length_b   1.000
_cell.length_c   1.000
_cell.angle_alpha   90.00
_cell.angle_beta   90.00
_cell.angle_gamma   90.00
#
_symmetry.space_group_name_H-M   'P 1'
#
loop_
_entity.id
_entity.type
_entity.pdbx_description
1 polymer ?
#
loop_
_entity_poly.entity_id
_entity_poly.type
_entity_poly.pdbx_seq_one_letter_code
_entity_poly.pdbx_strand_id
1 'polypeptide(L)'
;MQIALPTQRWSQRFLQVGCGGLCGSINLSLSNASGCLPAMNGEFVVAATDMGHHGSMMDASWAEDPQKRIDFAWRANHLTAVLAKAVMQTLYRQPPKYAYFMGCSDGGREALMEAQRFPQDFDGISAGAGAPAAFFQFQNSFFHGWNVAANQRPDGNRYPAEKSPSL
;
A
#
# COMPACT_ATOMS: atom_id res chain seq x y z
N MET A 1 -5.87 -4.04 10.32
CA MET A 1 -6.25 -4.68 9.04
C MET A 1 -7.75 -4.96 8.97
N GLN A 2 -8.29 -5.10 7.76
CA GLN A 2 -9.68 -5.48 7.50
C GLN A 2 -9.72 -6.48 6.33
N ILE A 3 -10.70 -7.40 6.35
CA ILE A 3 -10.93 -8.38 5.28
C ILE A 3 -12.41 -8.34 4.87
N ALA A 4 -12.67 -8.16 3.57
CA ALA A 4 -13.98 -8.37 2.95
C ALA A 4 -14.09 -9.82 2.44
N LEU A 5 -15.08 -10.55 2.94
CA LEU A 5 -15.26 -11.98 2.73
C LEU A 5 -16.58 -12.23 1.96
N PRO A 6 -16.57 -12.32 0.62
CA PRO A 6 -17.77 -12.64 -0.15
C PRO A 6 -18.26 -14.06 0.12
N THR A 7 -19.56 -14.25 0.36
CA THR A 7 -20.12 -15.57 0.71
C THR A 7 -20.78 -16.30 -0.45
N GLN A 8 -21.09 -15.60 -1.55
CA GLN A 8 -21.87 -16.16 -2.66
C GLN A 8 -21.06 -16.40 -3.94
N ARG A 9 -20.12 -15.50 -4.26
CA ARG A 9 -19.46 -15.45 -5.57
C ARG A 9 -17.95 -15.67 -5.53
N TRP A 10 -17.40 -16.07 -4.38
CA TRP A 10 -15.95 -16.21 -4.22
C TRP A 10 -15.35 -17.21 -5.21
N SER A 11 -14.37 -16.75 -5.98
CA SER A 11 -13.74 -17.49 -7.09
C SER A 11 -12.44 -18.22 -6.71
N GLN A 12 -12.22 -18.45 -5.41
CA GLN A 12 -10.93 -18.88 -4.85
C GLN A 12 -9.77 -17.89 -5.01
N ARG A 13 -10.06 -16.61 -5.23
CA ARG A 13 -9.04 -15.57 -5.40
C ARG A 13 -8.94 -14.66 -4.18
N PHE A 14 -7.71 -14.27 -3.85
CA PHE A 14 -7.37 -13.31 -2.80
C PHE A 14 -6.71 -12.08 -3.42
N LEU A 15 -7.09 -10.89 -2.98
CA LEU A 15 -6.47 -9.63 -3.36
C LEU A 15 -6.14 -8.80 -2.11
N GLN A 16 -4.88 -8.43 -1.93
CA GLN A 16 -4.46 -7.45 -0.94
C GLN A 16 -4.18 -6.10 -1.59
N VAL A 17 -4.65 -5.04 -0.95
CA VAL A 17 -4.53 -3.67 -1.45
C VAL A 17 -3.55 -2.91 -0.57
N GLY A 18 -2.57 -2.27 -1.21
CA GLY A 18 -1.62 -1.39 -0.54
C GLY A 18 -2.16 0.02 -0.29
N CYS A 19 -1.45 0.80 0.51
CA CYS A 19 -1.88 2.13 0.93
C CYS A 19 -1.33 3.25 0.01
N GLY A 20 -1.59 4.51 0.38
CA GLY A 20 -0.89 5.67 -0.18
C GLY A 20 -0.27 6.56 0.91
N GLY A 21 0.77 7.31 0.54
CA GLY A 21 1.51 8.19 1.44
C GLY A 21 2.17 7.40 2.58
N LEU A 22 2.02 7.87 3.81
CA LEU A 22 2.51 7.20 5.01
C LEU A 22 1.51 6.19 5.60
N CYS A 23 0.46 5.82 4.87
CA CYS A 23 -0.65 4.99 5.35
C CYS A 23 -1.41 5.63 6.52
N GLY A 24 -1.69 4.88 7.60
CA GLY A 24 -2.44 5.36 8.76
C GLY A 24 -3.96 5.13 8.69
N SER A 25 -4.46 4.55 7.60
CA SER A 25 -5.88 4.20 7.45
C SER A 25 -6.07 2.96 6.59
N ILE A 26 -7.13 2.20 6.87
CA ILE A 26 -7.48 1.01 6.10
C ILE A 26 -8.41 1.43 4.97
N ASN A 27 -8.05 1.06 3.73
CA ASN A 27 -8.89 1.31 2.56
C ASN A 27 -8.97 0.04 1.70
N LEU A 28 -10.18 -0.50 1.55
CA LEU A 28 -10.46 -1.68 0.70
C LEU A 28 -10.83 -1.30 -0.74
N SER A 29 -10.71 -0.02 -1.10
CA SER A 29 -11.01 0.46 -2.45
C SER A 29 -10.10 -0.19 -3.49
N LEU A 30 -10.71 -0.71 -4.54
CA LEU A 30 -10.03 -1.32 -5.67
C LEU A 30 -9.91 -0.35 -6.85
N SER A 31 -9.71 0.94 -6.59
CA SER A 31 -9.66 1.97 -7.63
C SER A 31 -8.65 1.67 -8.74
N ASN A 32 -7.50 1.06 -8.40
CA ASN A 32 -6.47 0.63 -9.35
C ASN A 32 -6.90 -0.57 -10.23
N ALA A 33 -8.02 -1.22 -9.90
CA ALA A 33 -8.66 -2.29 -10.66
C ALA A 33 -9.99 -1.84 -11.30
N SER A 34 -10.24 -0.53 -11.43
CA SER A 34 -11.48 0.00 -12.02
C SER A 34 -11.79 -0.67 -13.37
N GLY A 35 -12.99 -1.20 -13.52
CA GLY A 35 -13.41 -1.92 -14.73
C GLY A 35 -13.09 -3.42 -14.73
N CYS A 36 -12.33 -3.94 -13.76
CA CYS A 36 -12.16 -5.38 -13.57
C CYS A 36 -13.40 -5.98 -12.90
N LEU A 37 -14.31 -6.52 -13.71
CA LEU A 37 -15.57 -7.12 -13.24
C LEU A 37 -15.38 -8.12 -12.09
N PRO A 38 -14.47 -9.11 -12.17
CA PRO A 38 -14.22 -10.04 -11.06
C PRO A 38 -13.82 -9.34 -9.74
N ALA A 39 -12.97 -8.30 -9.79
CA ALA A 39 -12.56 -7.57 -8.60
C ALA A 39 -13.74 -6.82 -7.95
N MET A 40 -14.69 -6.34 -8.76
CA MET A 40 -15.78 -5.47 -8.33
C MET A 40 -17.07 -6.19 -7.96
N ASN A 41 -17.22 -7.46 -8.35
CA ASN A 41 -18.49 -8.19 -8.22
C ASN A 41 -18.48 -9.27 -7.12
N GLY A 42 -17.50 -9.22 -6.21
CA GLY A 42 -17.39 -10.13 -5.07
C GLY A 42 -16.74 -11.48 -5.40
N GLU A 43 -15.98 -11.59 -6.49
CA GLU A 43 -15.24 -12.81 -6.80
C GLU A 43 -13.92 -12.94 -6.02
N PHE A 44 -13.46 -11.88 -5.35
CA PHE A 44 -12.24 -11.85 -4.53
C PHE A 44 -12.56 -11.67 -3.05
N VAL A 45 -11.81 -12.37 -2.20
CA VAL A 45 -11.56 -11.89 -0.85
C VAL A 45 -10.60 -10.73 -0.93
N VAL A 46 -10.92 -9.61 -0.28
CA VAL A 46 -10.11 -8.39 -0.32
C VAL A 46 -9.60 -8.07 1.08
N ALA A 47 -8.31 -7.80 1.24
CA ALA A 47 -7.75 -7.37 2.51
C ALA A 47 -6.91 -6.09 2.38
N ALA A 48 -6.84 -5.32 3.46
CA ALA A 48 -6.00 -4.13 3.56
C ALA A 48 -5.56 -3.92 5.02
N THR A 49 -4.49 -3.14 5.20
CA THR A 49 -3.94 -2.80 6.52
C THR A 49 -3.64 -1.30 6.61
N ASP A 50 -3.59 -0.78 7.82
CA ASP A 50 -3.19 0.61 8.12
C ASP A 50 -1.68 0.75 8.30
N MET A 51 -0.94 -0.36 8.14
CA MET A 51 0.51 -0.46 8.27
C MET A 51 1.03 -0.20 9.69
N GLY A 52 0.23 -0.54 10.71
CA GLY A 52 0.66 -0.59 12.12
C GLY A 52 0.51 0.73 12.88
N HIS A 53 -0.21 1.70 12.31
CA HIS A 53 -0.48 2.97 12.96
C HIS A 53 -1.75 3.62 12.40
N HIS A 54 -2.25 4.65 13.10
CA HIS A 54 -3.38 5.44 12.65
C HIS A 54 -2.96 6.89 12.45
N GLY A 55 -3.40 7.52 11.37
CA GLY A 55 -3.04 8.88 11.04
C GLY A 55 -3.42 9.27 9.61
N SER A 56 -3.16 10.53 9.26
CA SER A 56 -3.28 10.97 7.87
C SER A 56 -2.11 10.43 7.03
N MET A 57 -2.27 10.41 5.71
CA MET A 57 -1.21 9.99 4.78
C MET A 57 0.08 10.85 4.84
N MET A 58 0.06 11.96 5.59
CA MET A 58 1.21 12.86 5.79
C MET A 58 1.71 12.86 7.25
N ASP A 59 1.06 12.11 8.15
CA ASP A 59 1.49 12.01 9.54
C ASP A 59 2.68 11.06 9.65
N ALA A 60 3.81 11.57 10.15
CA ALA A 60 5.05 10.83 10.37
C ALA A 60 5.37 10.60 11.85
N SER A 61 4.53 11.07 12.78
CA SER A 61 4.79 10.99 14.23
C SER A 61 4.97 9.55 14.73
N TRP A 62 4.31 8.59 14.08
CA TRP A 62 4.43 7.17 14.37
C TRP A 62 5.85 6.62 14.13
N ALA A 63 6.66 7.27 13.30
CA ALA A 63 7.99 6.79 12.91
C ALA A 63 9.02 6.90 14.05
N GLU A 64 8.72 7.63 15.12
CA GLU A 64 9.55 7.64 16.34
C GLU A 64 9.62 6.25 16.98
N ASP A 65 8.54 5.45 16.86
CA ASP A 65 8.48 4.07 17.34
C ASP A 65 9.23 3.12 16.37
N PRO A 66 10.29 2.43 16.84
CA PRO A 66 11.01 1.44 16.03
C PRO A 66 10.12 0.31 15.48
N GLN A 67 9.12 -0.13 16.25
CA GLN A 67 8.25 -1.22 15.85
C GLN A 67 7.32 -0.79 14.72
N LYS A 68 6.77 0.42 14.78
CA LYS A 68 5.91 0.96 13.72
C LYS A 68 6.67 1.15 12.40
N ARG A 69 7.96 1.49 12.47
CA ARG A 69 8.85 1.49 11.29
C ARG A 69 8.99 0.11 10.65
N ILE A 70 9.07 -0.95 11.45
CA ILE A 70 9.12 -2.34 10.94
C ILE A 70 7.77 -2.74 10.33
N ASP A 71 6.67 -2.36 10.98
CA ASP A 71 5.31 -2.60 10.48
C ASP A 71 5.08 -1.94 9.12
N PHE A 72 5.40 -0.65 9.02
CA PHE A 72 5.31 0.11 7.78
C PHE A 72 6.26 -0.39 6.69
N ALA A 73 7.48 -0.78 7.05
CA ALA A 73 8.47 -1.20 6.07
C ALA A 73 8.06 -2.50 5.37
N TRP A 74 7.53 -3.49 6.10
CA TRP A 74 7.22 -4.81 5.52
C TRP A 74 6.27 -5.67 6.36
N ARG A 75 6.30 -5.58 7.70
CA ARG A 75 5.68 -6.62 8.54
C ARG A 75 4.15 -6.63 8.43
N ALA A 76 3.52 -5.46 8.35
CA ALA A 76 2.07 -5.37 8.36
C ALA A 76 1.42 -6.01 7.13
N ASN A 77 2.03 -5.91 5.96
CA ASN A 77 1.51 -6.54 4.74
C ASN A 77 1.64 -8.06 4.77
N HIS A 78 2.84 -8.56 5.06
CA HIS A 78 3.08 -9.99 5.23
C HIS A 78 2.10 -10.65 6.22
N LEU A 79 1.95 -10.06 7.42
CA LEU A 79 1.04 -10.60 8.42
C LEU A 79 -0.43 -10.54 7.98
N THR A 80 -0.81 -9.51 7.22
CA THR A 80 -2.16 -9.42 6.63
C THR A 80 -2.40 -10.55 5.62
N ALA A 81 -1.41 -10.85 4.77
CA ALA A 81 -1.50 -11.93 3.79
C ALA A 81 -1.63 -13.30 4.47
N VAL A 82 -0.77 -13.58 5.46
CA VAL A 82 -0.80 -14.82 6.25
C VAL A 82 -2.14 -14.99 6.97
N LEU A 83 -2.61 -13.94 7.66
CA LEU A 83 -3.86 -14.00 8.41
C LEU A 83 -5.07 -14.12 7.48
N ALA A 84 -5.12 -13.39 6.37
CA ALA A 84 -6.20 -13.49 5.40
C ALA A 84 -6.30 -14.91 4.82
N LYS A 85 -5.18 -15.51 4.42
CA LYS A 85 -5.13 -16.89 3.94
C LYS A 85 -5.65 -17.89 4.98
N ALA A 86 -5.29 -17.72 6.25
CA ALA A 86 -5.78 -18.56 7.36
C ALA A 86 -7.30 -18.40 7.61
N VAL A 87 -7.80 -17.17 7.56
CA VAL A 87 -9.24 -16.87 7.65
C VAL A 87 -10.00 -17.53 6.51
N MET A 88 -9.48 -17.44 5.28
CA MET A 88 -10.09 -18.07 4.10
C MET A 88 -10.12 -19.59 4.21
N GLN A 89 -9.02 -20.21 4.63
CA GLN A 89 -8.96 -21.65 4.89
C GLN A 89 -10.02 -22.09 5.91
N THR A 90 -10.25 -21.29 6.94
CA THR A 90 -11.21 -21.61 8.00
C THR A 90 -12.65 -21.41 7.52
N LEU A 91 -12.95 -20.27 6.91
CA LEU A 91 -14.31 -19.89 6.53
C LEU A 91 -14.81 -20.65 5.30
N TYR A 92 -13.97 -20.78 4.27
CA TYR A 92 -14.34 -21.43 3.02
C TYR A 92 -13.88 -22.88 2.93
N ARG A 93 -13.21 -23.40 3.97
CA ARG A 93 -12.65 -24.76 4.05
C ARG A 93 -11.59 -25.08 3.00
N GLN A 94 -11.04 -24.06 2.34
CA GLN A 94 -10.00 -24.19 1.34
C GLN A 94 -9.18 -22.90 1.24
N PRO A 95 -7.89 -22.98 0.89
CA PRO A 95 -7.06 -21.79 0.77
C PRO A 95 -7.39 -21.05 -0.53
N PRO A 96 -6.92 -19.80 -0.71
CA PRO A 96 -6.93 -19.19 -2.03
C PRO A 96 -6.15 -20.06 -3.01
N LYS A 97 -6.69 -20.21 -4.23
CA LYS A 97 -5.99 -20.83 -5.35
C LYS A 97 -4.97 -19.86 -5.95
N TYR A 98 -5.30 -18.57 -5.95
CA TYR A 98 -4.41 -17.49 -6.38
C TYR A 98 -4.51 -16.30 -5.43
N ALA A 99 -3.37 -15.71 -5.11
CA ALA A 99 -3.22 -14.52 -4.29
C ALA A 99 -2.57 -13.40 -5.09
N TYR A 100 -3.13 -12.20 -5.01
CA TYR A 100 -2.65 -11.02 -5.73
C TYR A 100 -2.41 -9.85 -4.79
N PHE A 101 -1.41 -9.03 -5.10
CA PHE A 101 -1.20 -7.74 -4.46
C PHE A 101 -1.37 -6.61 -5.47
N MET A 102 -2.00 -5.52 -5.05
CA MET A 102 -2.17 -4.32 -5.88
C MET A 102 -1.89 -3.04 -5.10
N GLY A 103 -1.04 -2.17 -5.64
CA GLY A 103 -0.76 -0.86 -5.07
C GLY A 103 -0.22 0.11 -6.12
N CYS A 104 -0.12 1.41 -5.79
CA CYS A 104 0.32 2.45 -6.73
C CYS A 104 1.46 3.31 -6.16
N SER A 105 1.21 4.17 -5.17
CA SER A 105 2.28 5.02 -4.61
C SER A 105 3.12 4.26 -3.57
N ASP A 106 2.86 4.45 -2.27
CA ASP A 106 3.46 3.60 -1.24
C ASP A 106 3.04 2.14 -1.43
N GLY A 107 1.81 1.89 -1.86
CA GLY A 107 1.37 0.57 -2.29
C GLY A 107 2.24 -0.06 -3.39
N GLY A 108 2.90 0.74 -4.25
CA GLY A 108 3.87 0.22 -5.21
C GLY A 108 5.19 -0.21 -4.53
N ARG A 109 5.65 0.52 -3.51
CA ARG A 109 6.78 0.11 -2.66
C ARG A 109 6.42 -1.17 -1.89
N GLU A 110 5.25 -1.21 -1.27
CA GLU A 110 4.72 -2.38 -0.57
C GLU A 110 4.70 -3.61 -1.47
N ALA A 111 4.16 -3.46 -2.68
CA ALA A 111 4.13 -4.51 -3.70
C ALA A 111 5.52 -5.07 -4.01
N LEU A 112 6.51 -4.19 -4.21
CA LEU A 112 7.90 -4.60 -4.44
C LEU A 112 8.53 -5.24 -3.21
N MET A 113 8.22 -4.76 -2.00
CA MET A 113 8.71 -5.34 -0.75
C MET A 113 8.19 -6.77 -0.57
N GLU A 114 6.92 -7.01 -0.84
CA GLU A 114 6.33 -8.36 -0.83
C GLU A 114 7.01 -9.26 -1.87
N ALA A 115 7.21 -8.76 -3.10
CA ALA A 115 7.90 -9.52 -4.16
C ALA A 115 9.33 -9.93 -3.77
N GLN A 116 10.08 -9.01 -3.15
CA GLN A 116 11.50 -9.20 -2.82
C GLN A 116 11.71 -10.01 -1.55
N ARG A 117 10.87 -9.81 -0.53
CA ARG A 117 11.07 -10.38 0.81
C ARG A 117 10.20 -11.59 1.08
N PHE A 118 8.99 -11.63 0.52
CA PHE A 118 7.99 -12.67 0.73
C PHE A 118 7.47 -13.20 -0.61
N PRO A 119 8.34 -13.80 -1.45
CA PRO A 119 7.96 -14.25 -2.80
C PRO A 119 6.87 -15.34 -2.82
N GLN A 120 6.49 -15.88 -1.66
CA GLN A 120 5.42 -16.88 -1.51
C GLN A 120 4.07 -16.27 -1.10
N ASP A 121 4.02 -14.97 -0.82
CA ASP A 121 2.79 -14.34 -0.36
C ASP A 121 1.80 -14.10 -1.50
N PHE A 122 2.27 -13.84 -2.72
CA PHE A 122 1.42 -13.54 -3.87
C PHE A 122 1.92 -14.22 -5.15
N ASP A 123 0.98 -14.73 -5.94
CA ASP A 123 1.22 -15.30 -7.27
C ASP A 123 1.32 -14.23 -8.35
N GLY A 124 0.77 -13.04 -8.09
CA GLY A 124 0.82 -11.90 -9.01
C GLY A 124 0.80 -10.57 -8.28
N ILE A 125 1.63 -9.64 -8.74
CA ILE A 125 1.82 -8.34 -8.09
C ILE A 125 1.65 -7.24 -9.13
N SER A 126 0.79 -6.27 -8.84
CA SER A 126 0.64 -5.04 -9.60
C SER A 126 1.18 -3.86 -8.78
N ALA A 127 2.39 -3.42 -9.13
CA ALA A 127 3.04 -2.23 -8.58
C ALA A 127 2.84 -1.06 -9.57
N GLY A 128 1.72 -0.34 -9.42
CA GLY A 128 1.41 0.87 -10.18
C GLY A 128 2.31 2.06 -9.80
N ALA A 129 2.10 3.19 -10.47
CA ALA A 129 2.94 4.41 -10.51
C ALA A 129 4.20 4.29 -11.39
N GLY A 130 4.48 5.33 -12.18
CA GLY A 130 5.70 5.44 -13.01
C GLY A 130 7.00 5.44 -12.19
N ALA A 131 6.87 5.59 -10.86
CA ALA A 131 7.90 5.29 -9.88
C ALA A 131 7.21 4.75 -8.62
N PRO A 132 7.12 3.43 -8.39
CA PRO A 132 6.83 2.91 -7.06
C PRO A 132 7.84 3.52 -6.09
N ALA A 133 7.44 3.85 -4.86
CA ALA A 133 8.32 4.51 -3.87
C ALA A 133 9.43 3.58 -3.33
N ALA A 134 10.06 2.78 -4.20
CA ALA A 134 11.02 1.73 -3.93
C ALA A 134 12.26 2.24 -3.21
N PHE A 135 12.74 3.44 -3.56
CA PHE A 135 13.84 4.13 -2.86
C PHE A 135 13.31 5.11 -1.82
N PHE A 136 12.42 4.63 -0.94
CA PHE A 136 11.65 5.45 -0.02
C PHE A 136 12.51 6.41 0.82
N GLN A 137 13.65 5.96 1.34
CA GLN A 137 14.56 6.79 2.13
C GLN A 137 15.11 7.97 1.32
N PHE A 138 15.52 7.72 0.08
CA PHE A 138 16.04 8.77 -0.80
C PHE A 138 14.94 9.74 -1.22
N GLN A 139 13.79 9.20 -1.61
CA GLN A 139 12.64 10.00 -2.01
C GLN A 139 12.17 10.90 -0.86
N ASN A 140 12.02 10.34 0.34
CA ASN A 140 11.47 11.05 1.49
C ASN A 140 12.46 12.06 2.10
N SER A 141 13.73 11.70 2.22
CA SER A 141 14.73 12.57 2.87
C SER A 141 15.40 13.56 1.92
N PHE A 142 15.73 13.14 0.70
CA PHE A 142 16.50 13.98 -0.23
C PHE A 142 15.62 14.66 -1.27
N PHE A 143 14.79 13.90 -2.01
CA PHE A 143 14.02 14.48 -3.10
C PHE A 143 12.93 15.45 -2.61
N HIS A 144 12.14 15.05 -1.60
CA HIS A 144 11.13 15.93 -1.03
C HIS A 144 11.76 17.12 -0.27
N GLY A 145 12.85 16.90 0.47
CA GLY A 145 13.60 17.97 1.12
C GLY A 145 14.17 18.99 0.13
N TRP A 146 14.77 18.52 -0.97
CA TRP A 146 15.26 19.36 -2.06
C TRP A 146 14.15 20.17 -2.70
N ASN A 147 13.01 19.57 -3.01
CA ASN A 147 11.88 20.28 -3.61
C ASN A 147 11.36 21.41 -2.73
N VAL A 148 11.35 21.24 -1.41
CA VAL A 148 10.97 22.32 -0.49
C VAL A 148 12.01 23.43 -0.51
N ALA A 149 13.29 23.09 -0.38
CA ALA A 149 14.38 24.07 -0.36
C ALA A 149 14.50 24.85 -1.68
N ALA A 150 14.41 24.17 -2.82
CA ALA A 150 14.51 24.76 -4.15
C ALA A 150 13.31 25.66 -4.51
N ASN A 151 12.14 25.39 -3.93
CA ASN A 151 10.92 26.17 -4.15
C ASN A 151 10.59 27.15 -3.00
N GLN A 152 11.52 27.34 -2.06
CA GLN A 152 11.44 28.38 -1.05
C GLN A 152 12.26 29.60 -1.48
N ARG A 153 11.63 30.76 -1.36
CA ARG A 153 12.30 32.06 -1.49
C ARG A 153 13.19 32.31 -0.26
N PRO A 154 14.15 33.25 -0.36
CA PRO A 154 14.97 33.66 0.77
C PRO A 154 14.19 34.18 2.00
N ASP A 155 12.95 34.63 1.80
CA ASP A 155 12.04 35.09 2.87
C ASP A 155 11.26 33.94 3.55
N GLY A 156 11.52 32.68 3.16
CA GLY A 156 10.84 31.49 3.68
C GLY A 156 9.49 31.18 3.02
N ASN A 157 8.97 32.06 2.16
CA ASN A 157 7.72 31.83 1.43
C ASN A 157 7.94 30.96 0.19
N ARG A 158 6.91 30.21 -0.23
CA ARG A 158 6.96 29.48 -1.50
C ARG A 158 6.87 30.45 -2.68
N TYR A 159 7.51 30.10 -3.80
CA TYR A 159 7.23 30.80 -5.05
C TYR A 159 5.75 30.60 -5.46
N PRO A 160 5.08 31.62 -6.03
CA PRO A 160 3.80 31.46 -6.70
C PRO A 160 3.93 30.38 -7.79
N ALA A 161 2.88 29.61 -8.03
CA ALA A 161 2.89 28.50 -9.00
C ALA A 161 3.43 28.91 -10.39
N GLU A 162 3.21 30.18 -10.77
CA GLU A 162 3.61 30.79 -12.04
C GLU A 162 5.12 31.12 -12.14
N LYS A 163 5.83 31.13 -11.00
CA LYS A 163 7.25 31.52 -10.88
C LYS A 163 8.09 30.42 -10.22
N SER A 164 7.56 29.22 -10.03
CA SER A 164 8.35 28.09 -9.55
C SER A 164 9.38 27.72 -10.62
N PRO A 165 10.69 27.68 -10.30
CA PRO A 165 11.69 27.21 -11.24
C PRO A 165 11.50 25.69 -11.44
N SER A 166 10.69 25.34 -12.44
CA SER A 166 10.39 24.00 -12.98
C SER A 166 9.70 22.99 -12.04
N LEU A 167 8.62 22.40 -12.54
CA LEU A 167 8.77 21.23 -13.44
C LEU A 167 8.59 21.70 -14.89
#